data_AF-A0A354Q5Y8-F1
#
_entry.id   AF-A0A354Q5Y8-F1
#
_cell.length_a   1.000
_cell.length_b   1.000
_cell.length_c   1.000
_cell.angle_alpha   90.00
_cell.angle_beta   90.00
_cell.angle_gamma   90.00
#
_symmetry.space_group_name_H-M   'P 1'
#
loop_
_entity.id
_entity.type
_entity.pdbx_description
1 polymer ?
#
loop_
_entity_poly.entity_id
_entity_poly.type
_entity_poly.pdbx_seq_one_letter_code
_entity_poly.pdbx_strand_id
1 'polypeptide(L)'
;MNRSELSELSDKSFDVIVVGAGINGAGAAQQLVSDGYRVLIIDKGDFAGGATSKSSRILHCGLRHLAPGKSIWDFVFHPSKFYLACHNARKSMIARSDISSSMKELVRPFRFCFPIFKDDPYRSWQVDFAFKLLNLLGPHDNSLEYQRFSGENLQEIPFKNWFRDSKQLQSVSVFKDYQFISAARLVVDTIRDAVEMGATVRNYTLMQHSKQLAEGWQLTLRDVLTSEEVMVKTKLILNVTGPWGNRFNQTLKSVIPDKVIGLKGAHIVVKLPEEFSEWGIMIINRVNEPMYFLPWHGMHYIGLNRTPYDGNL
;
A
#
# COMPACT_ATOMS: atom_id res chain seq x y z
N MET A 1 17.23 -16.36 6.42
CA MET A 1 17.48 -15.55 7.63
C MET A 1 17.02 -16.40 8.79
N ASN A 2 17.93 -16.85 9.65
CA ASN A 2 17.56 -17.68 10.79
C ASN A 2 16.98 -16.76 11.88
N ARG A 3 15.90 -17.19 12.51
CA ARG A 3 15.34 -16.52 13.69
C ARG A 3 16.33 -16.73 14.83
N SER A 4 16.87 -15.65 15.41
CA SER A 4 17.77 -15.74 16.57
C SER A 4 17.06 -16.39 17.77
N GLU A 5 17.76 -16.70 18.85
CA GLU A 5 17.10 -17.09 20.12
C GLU A 5 16.57 -15.86 20.86
N LEU A 6 15.43 -15.97 21.57
CA LEU A 6 14.86 -14.79 22.24
C LEU A 6 15.75 -14.34 23.39
N SER A 7 16.36 -15.30 24.07
CA SER A 7 17.33 -15.11 25.17
C SER A 7 18.51 -14.21 24.78
N GLU A 8 18.92 -14.20 23.51
CA GLU A 8 19.98 -13.30 23.01
C GLU A 8 19.61 -11.82 23.13
N LEU A 9 18.32 -11.50 23.26
CA LEU A 9 17.85 -10.12 23.44
C LEU A 9 17.81 -9.70 24.91
N SER A 10 17.95 -10.62 25.86
CA SER A 10 17.83 -10.29 27.28
C SER A 10 18.77 -9.16 27.68
N ASP A 11 18.19 -8.14 28.32
CA ASP A 11 18.87 -6.94 28.82
C ASP A 11 19.59 -6.10 27.75
N LYS A 12 19.41 -6.40 26.46
CA LYS A 12 19.91 -5.56 25.38
C LYS A 12 19.18 -4.22 25.33
N SER A 13 19.93 -3.21 24.89
CA SER A 13 19.44 -1.85 24.74
C SER A 13 19.51 -1.41 23.27
N PHE A 14 18.40 -0.85 22.80
CA PHE A 14 18.25 -0.32 21.44
C PHE A 14 18.01 1.19 21.48
N ASP A 15 18.31 1.88 20.39
CA ASP A 15 17.93 3.29 20.25
C ASP A 15 16.45 3.39 19.84
N VAL A 16 16.01 2.50 18.93
CA VAL A 16 14.62 2.42 18.48
C VAL A 16 14.16 0.97 18.42
N ILE A 17 12.98 0.68 18.96
CA ILE A 17 12.25 -0.56 18.71
C ILE A 17 11.07 -0.26 17.80
N VAL A 18 11.05 -0.89 16.62
CA VAL A 18 9.98 -0.80 15.62
C VAL A 18 9.02 -1.95 15.84
N VAL A 19 7.75 -1.64 16.10
CA VAL A 19 6.71 -2.65 16.36
C VAL A 19 5.77 -2.73 15.16
N GLY A 20 5.75 -3.90 14.52
CA GLY A 20 5.01 -4.21 13.30
C GLY A 20 5.94 -4.28 12.08
N ALA A 21 6.09 -5.45 11.49
CA ALA A 21 6.91 -5.71 10.31
C ALA A 21 6.06 -5.80 9.03
N GLY A 22 5.18 -4.81 8.86
CA GLY A 22 4.61 -4.47 7.55
C GLY A 22 5.60 -3.62 6.73
N ILE A 23 5.17 -3.12 5.57
CA ILE A 23 6.05 -2.32 4.70
C ILE A 23 6.54 -1.04 5.37
N ASN A 24 5.69 -0.39 6.16
CA ASN A 24 6.06 0.82 6.90
C ASN A 24 7.13 0.54 7.96
N GLY A 25 7.03 -0.59 8.66
CA GLY A 25 8.03 -0.97 9.67
C GLY A 25 9.33 -1.43 9.07
N ALA A 26 9.28 -2.23 8.00
CA ALA A 26 10.48 -2.63 7.27
C ALA A 26 11.24 -1.42 6.72
N GLY A 27 10.55 -0.50 6.02
CA GLY A 27 11.17 0.71 5.48
C GLY A 27 11.69 1.64 6.57
N ALA A 28 10.95 1.82 7.67
CA ALA A 28 11.44 2.63 8.80
C ALA A 28 12.67 2.01 9.46
N ALA A 29 12.68 0.69 9.69
CA ALA A 29 13.83 -0.01 10.27
C ALA A 29 15.06 0.08 9.36
N GLN A 30 14.87 -0.10 8.04
CA GLN A 30 15.92 0.04 7.03
C GLN A 30 16.54 1.44 7.05
N GLN A 31 15.71 2.49 7.07
CA GLN A 31 16.22 3.86 7.13
C GLN A 31 16.95 4.14 8.45
N LEU A 32 16.36 3.76 9.59
CA LEU A 32 16.95 4.00 10.91
C LEU A 32 18.29 3.29 11.07
N VAL A 33 18.43 2.05 10.59
CA VAL A 33 19.73 1.36 10.65
C VAL A 33 20.74 2.00 9.71
N SER A 34 20.33 2.44 8.52
CA SER A 34 21.19 3.17 7.59
C SER A 34 21.71 4.49 8.18
N ASP A 35 20.94 5.12 9.06
CA ASP A 35 21.32 6.34 9.79
C ASP A 35 22.20 6.05 11.03
N GLY A 36 22.55 4.78 11.28
CA GLY A 36 23.46 4.36 12.35
C GLY A 36 22.81 4.07 13.71
N TYR A 37 21.48 4.01 13.79
CA TYR A 37 20.78 3.67 15.03
C TYR A 37 20.83 2.16 15.31
N ARG A 38 20.89 1.77 16.59
CA ARG A 38 20.66 0.36 16.98
C ARG A 38 19.18 0.06 16.98
N VAL A 39 18.73 -0.67 15.97
CA VAL A 39 17.31 -0.95 15.72
C VAL A 39 16.97 -2.41 16.02
N LEU A 40 15.85 -2.61 16.71
CA LEU A 40 15.16 -3.89 16.77
C LEU A 40 13.78 -3.76 16.12
N ILE A 41 13.47 -4.58 15.12
CA ILE A 41 12.13 -4.70 14.55
C ILE A 41 11.49 -6.03 14.95
N ILE A 42 10.26 -5.96 15.45
CA ILE A 42 9.48 -7.11 15.89
C ILE A 42 8.10 -7.15 15.25
N ASP A 43 7.58 -8.36 15.04
CA ASP A 43 6.18 -8.60 14.67
C ASP A 43 5.63 -9.78 15.44
N LYS A 44 4.36 -9.70 15.86
CA LYS A 44 3.67 -10.79 16.57
C LYS A 44 3.40 -12.00 15.68
N GLY A 45 3.32 -11.82 14.36
CA GLY A 45 3.15 -12.86 13.37
C GLY A 45 4.36 -12.92 12.43
N ASP A 46 4.14 -13.38 11.20
CA ASP A 46 5.17 -13.39 10.17
C ASP A 46 5.33 -12.01 9.50
N PHE A 47 6.49 -11.77 8.90
CA PHE A 47 6.76 -10.55 8.15
C PHE A 47 5.73 -10.37 7.02
N ALA A 48 5.22 -9.14 6.87
CA ALA A 48 4.15 -8.78 5.94
C ALA A 48 2.80 -9.51 6.14
N GLY A 49 2.60 -10.28 7.21
CA GLY A 49 1.36 -11.05 7.45
C GLY A 49 0.09 -10.21 7.66
N GLY A 50 0.24 -8.91 7.90
CA GLY A 50 -0.84 -7.95 8.07
C GLY A 50 -1.43 -7.42 6.76
N ALA A 51 -1.71 -6.11 6.71
CA ALA A 51 -2.37 -5.46 5.57
C ALA A 51 -1.53 -5.49 4.28
N THR A 52 -0.19 -5.50 4.38
CA THR A 52 0.71 -5.45 3.22
C THR A 52 0.45 -6.57 2.22
N SER A 53 0.35 -7.83 2.70
CA SER A 53 0.12 -9.02 1.85
C SER A 53 -1.30 -9.11 1.27
N LYS A 54 -2.23 -8.31 1.80
CA LYS A 54 -3.68 -8.31 1.44
C LYS A 54 -4.07 -7.12 0.55
N SER A 55 -3.11 -6.39 0.00
CA SER A 55 -3.34 -5.26 -0.89
C SER A 55 -3.77 -5.69 -2.30
N SER A 56 -4.25 -4.73 -3.11
CA SER A 56 -4.44 -4.94 -4.56
C SER A 56 -3.13 -5.04 -5.34
N ARG A 57 -1.96 -4.86 -4.68
CA ARG A 57 -0.63 -4.98 -5.29
C ARG A 57 -0.38 -4.00 -6.46
N ILE A 58 -0.99 -2.82 -6.45
CA ILE A 58 -0.74 -1.78 -7.46
C ILE A 58 0.23 -0.75 -6.90
N LEU A 59 1.30 -0.45 -7.64
CA LEU A 59 2.13 0.75 -7.47
C LEU A 59 1.55 1.83 -8.39
N HIS A 60 0.60 2.61 -7.87
CA HIS A 60 -0.26 3.44 -8.72
C HIS A 60 0.36 4.79 -9.08
N CYS A 61 -0.02 5.34 -10.25
CA CYS A 61 0.36 6.70 -10.68
C CYS A 61 -0.28 7.85 -9.89
N GLY A 62 -1.20 7.56 -8.97
CA GLY A 62 -1.81 8.59 -8.11
C GLY A 62 -3.00 9.31 -8.73
N LEU A 63 -3.51 8.86 -9.88
CA LEU A 63 -4.70 9.41 -10.56
C LEU A 63 -5.88 9.65 -9.61
N ARG A 64 -6.09 8.73 -8.65
CA ARG A 64 -7.17 8.82 -7.67
C ARG A 64 -7.10 10.08 -6.81
N HIS A 65 -5.92 10.63 -6.53
CA HIS A 65 -5.81 11.87 -5.76
C HIS A 65 -6.43 13.06 -6.49
N LEU A 66 -6.43 13.02 -7.83
CA LEU A 66 -7.02 14.05 -8.69
C LEU A 66 -8.50 13.81 -8.99
N ALA A 67 -9.13 12.84 -8.32
CA ALA A 67 -10.54 12.56 -8.43
C ALA A 67 -11.32 13.42 -7.41
N PRO A 68 -11.96 14.53 -7.84
CA PRO A 68 -12.74 15.35 -6.92
C PRO A 68 -13.95 14.55 -6.42
N GLY A 69 -14.38 14.81 -5.18
CA GLY A 69 -15.43 14.01 -4.52
C GLY A 69 -16.74 13.99 -5.29
N LYS A 70 -17.50 15.10 -5.26
CA LYS A 70 -18.82 15.18 -5.93
C LYS A 70 -18.77 15.86 -7.31
N SER A 71 -17.83 16.79 -7.52
CA SER A 71 -17.72 17.54 -8.76
C SER A 71 -16.37 18.25 -8.84
N ILE A 72 -15.89 18.55 -10.05
CA ILE A 72 -14.68 19.36 -10.29
C ILE A 72 -14.73 20.72 -9.59
N TRP A 73 -15.93 21.27 -9.39
CA TRP A 73 -16.14 22.50 -8.64
C TRP A 73 -15.67 22.41 -7.18
N ASP A 74 -15.59 21.22 -6.58
CA ASP A 74 -15.04 21.05 -5.23
C ASP A 74 -13.58 21.52 -5.14
N PHE A 75 -12.78 21.29 -6.19
CA PHE A 75 -11.41 21.80 -6.27
C PHE A 75 -11.34 23.30 -6.52
N VAL A 76 -12.27 23.84 -7.32
CA VAL A 76 -12.34 25.30 -7.57
C VAL A 76 -12.67 26.05 -6.28
N PHE A 77 -13.65 25.56 -5.50
CA PHE A 77 -14.06 26.21 -4.26
C PHE A 77 -13.16 25.88 -3.06
N HIS A 78 -12.32 24.85 -3.13
CA HIS A 78 -11.39 24.46 -2.07
C HIS A 78 -9.95 24.32 -2.61
N PRO A 79 -9.26 25.43 -2.89
CA PRO A 79 -7.92 25.41 -3.48
C PRO A 79 -6.89 24.65 -2.62
N SER A 80 -7.05 24.65 -1.29
CA SER A 80 -6.20 23.86 -0.39
C SER A 80 -6.35 22.36 -0.59
N LYS A 81 -7.57 21.86 -0.86
CA LYS A 81 -7.82 20.45 -1.20
C LYS A 81 -7.17 20.10 -2.54
N PHE A 82 -7.30 20.99 -3.54
CA PHE A 82 -6.68 20.78 -4.84
C PHE A 82 -5.15 20.75 -4.74
N TYR A 83 -4.56 21.67 -3.98
CA TYR A 83 -3.12 21.65 -3.70
C TYR A 83 -2.68 20.32 -3.06
N LEU A 84 -3.41 19.86 -2.04
CA LEU A 84 -3.11 18.58 -1.37
C LEU A 84 -3.26 17.38 -2.32
N ALA A 85 -4.27 17.39 -3.19
CA ALA A 85 -4.47 16.41 -4.23
C ALA A 85 -3.27 16.36 -5.19
N CYS A 86 -2.85 17.50 -5.71
CA CYS A 86 -1.67 17.63 -6.58
C CYS A 86 -0.38 17.18 -5.87
N HIS A 87 -0.19 17.58 -4.61
CA HIS A 87 0.96 17.19 -3.81
C HIS A 87 1.06 15.68 -3.61
N ASN A 88 -0.05 15.03 -3.26
CA ASN A 88 -0.10 13.58 -3.08
C ASN A 88 0.05 12.82 -4.40
N ALA A 89 -0.53 13.35 -5.49
CA ALA A 89 -0.35 12.82 -6.83
C ALA A 89 1.14 12.88 -7.26
N ARG A 90 1.81 14.01 -7.03
CA ARG A 90 3.25 14.18 -7.27
C ARG A 90 4.08 13.18 -6.46
N LYS A 91 3.80 13.04 -5.16
CA LYS A 91 4.49 12.05 -4.31
C LYS A 91 4.31 10.62 -4.81
N SER A 92 3.10 10.27 -5.27
CA SER A 92 2.84 8.96 -5.86
C SER A 92 3.64 8.74 -7.15
N MET A 93 3.72 9.75 -8.02
CA MET A 93 4.51 9.69 -9.25
C MET A 93 6.01 9.54 -8.98
N ILE A 94 6.55 10.26 -7.99
CA ILE A 94 7.95 10.13 -7.56
C ILE A 94 8.21 8.72 -7.03
N ALA A 95 7.42 8.27 -6.05
CA ALA A 95 7.58 6.92 -5.48
C ALA A 95 7.43 5.83 -6.54
N ARG A 96 6.50 6.00 -7.50
CA ARG A 96 6.35 5.11 -8.65
C ARG A 96 7.62 5.08 -9.50
N SER A 97 8.20 6.23 -9.82
CA SER A 97 9.44 6.28 -10.60
C SER A 97 10.60 5.61 -9.85
N ASP A 98 10.80 5.99 -8.59
CA ASP A 98 11.89 5.47 -7.75
C ASP A 98 11.78 3.95 -7.59
N ILE A 99 10.62 3.42 -7.21
CA ILE A 99 10.43 1.98 -7.00
C ILE A 99 10.54 1.21 -8.33
N SER A 100 9.95 1.71 -9.41
CA SER A 100 10.02 1.00 -10.69
C SER A 100 11.41 0.99 -11.32
N SER A 101 12.25 1.98 -11.01
CA SER A 101 13.62 2.06 -11.51
C SER A 101 14.60 1.28 -10.63
N SER A 102 14.41 1.31 -9.30
CA SER A 102 15.31 0.65 -8.33
C SER A 102 14.96 -0.81 -8.04
N MET A 103 13.68 -1.19 -8.12
CA MET A 103 13.16 -2.52 -7.72
C MET A 103 12.50 -3.24 -8.91
N LYS A 104 13.17 -3.27 -10.06
CA LYS A 104 12.64 -3.84 -11.32
C LYS A 104 12.18 -5.29 -11.22
N GLU A 105 12.80 -6.07 -10.34
CA GLU A 105 12.45 -7.49 -10.12
C GLU A 105 11.20 -7.68 -9.26
N LEU A 106 10.74 -6.63 -8.57
CA LEU A 106 9.58 -6.69 -7.67
C LEU A 106 8.32 -6.08 -8.27
N VAL A 107 8.44 -5.31 -9.34
CA VAL A 107 7.32 -4.68 -10.03
C VAL A 107 7.34 -4.98 -11.51
N ARG A 108 6.16 -5.20 -12.08
CA ARG A 108 5.98 -5.37 -13.53
C ARG A 108 5.10 -4.25 -14.09
N PRO A 109 5.45 -3.66 -15.23
CA PRO A 109 4.54 -2.76 -15.92
C PRO A 109 3.35 -3.55 -16.47
N PHE A 110 2.18 -2.95 -16.46
CA PHE A 110 0.99 -3.51 -17.12
C PHE A 110 0.13 -2.38 -17.70
N ARG A 111 -0.71 -2.74 -18.68
CA ARG A 111 -1.69 -1.81 -19.25
C ARG A 111 -2.90 -1.76 -18.36
N PHE A 112 -3.20 -0.57 -17.85
CA PHE A 112 -4.35 -0.32 -17.01
C PHE A 112 -5.43 0.41 -17.80
N CYS A 113 -6.64 -0.11 -17.74
CA CYS A 113 -7.79 0.34 -18.50
C CYS A 113 -8.84 0.94 -17.56
N PHE A 114 -9.37 2.10 -17.93
CA PHE A 114 -10.48 2.76 -17.25
C PHE A 114 -11.57 3.10 -18.28
N PRO A 115 -12.61 2.25 -18.43
CA PRO A 115 -13.76 2.54 -19.27
C PRO A 115 -14.61 3.64 -18.62
N ILE A 116 -15.12 4.54 -19.45
CA ILE A 116 -15.92 5.69 -19.04
C ILE A 116 -17.28 5.58 -19.71
N PHE A 117 -18.32 5.43 -18.89
CA PHE A 117 -19.71 5.34 -19.32
C PHE A 117 -20.43 6.70 -19.21
N LYS A 118 -21.57 6.82 -19.89
CA LYS A 118 -22.39 8.05 -19.88
C LYS A 118 -22.87 8.46 -18.49
N ASP A 119 -23.08 7.51 -17.58
CA ASP A 119 -23.59 7.80 -16.23
C ASP A 119 -22.49 7.79 -15.16
N ASP A 120 -21.22 7.65 -15.56
CA ASP A 120 -20.10 7.68 -14.63
C ASP A 120 -19.87 9.07 -14.02
N PRO A 121 -19.28 9.12 -12.80
CA PRO A 121 -18.99 10.38 -12.12
C PRO A 121 -17.93 11.24 -12.85
N TYR A 122 -17.13 10.64 -13.73
CA TYR A 122 -16.04 11.32 -14.44
C TYR A 122 -16.27 11.27 -15.95
N ARG A 123 -16.01 12.40 -16.61
CA ARG A 123 -16.05 12.55 -18.06
C ARG A 123 -14.67 12.35 -18.66
N SER A 124 -14.63 11.91 -19.92
CA SER A 124 -13.39 11.63 -20.65
C SER A 124 -12.38 12.78 -20.63
N TRP A 125 -12.86 14.02 -20.81
CA TRP A 125 -11.99 15.21 -20.79
C TRP A 125 -11.39 15.49 -19.40
N GLN A 126 -12.08 15.12 -18.31
CA GLN A 126 -11.57 15.29 -16.95
C GLN A 126 -10.42 14.33 -16.70
N VAL A 127 -10.53 13.10 -17.21
CA VAL A 127 -9.46 12.11 -17.14
C VAL A 127 -8.26 12.56 -17.99
N ASP A 128 -8.49 13.07 -19.20
CA ASP A 128 -7.43 13.65 -20.03
C ASP A 128 -6.68 14.77 -19.30
N PHE A 129 -7.42 15.68 -18.66
CA PHE A 129 -6.83 16.77 -17.89
C PHE A 129 -6.03 16.26 -16.68
N ALA A 130 -6.55 15.26 -15.96
CA ALA A 130 -5.84 14.64 -14.84
C ALA A 130 -4.52 14.01 -15.27
N PHE A 131 -4.47 13.30 -16.41
CA PHE A 131 -3.22 12.75 -16.95
C PHE A 131 -2.23 13.81 -17.41
N LYS A 132 -2.70 14.91 -18.03
CA LYS A 132 -1.84 16.07 -18.34
C LYS A 132 -1.22 16.65 -17.07
N LEU A 133 -2.01 16.78 -16.01
CA LEU A 133 -1.55 17.28 -14.72
C LEU A 133 -0.56 16.32 -14.06
N LEU A 134 -0.79 15.01 -14.10
CA LEU A 134 0.16 14.01 -13.60
C LEU A 134 1.50 14.08 -14.33
N ASN A 135 1.50 14.20 -15.66
CA ASN A 135 2.72 14.32 -16.46
C ASN A 135 3.48 15.64 -16.17
N LEU A 136 2.77 16.71 -15.82
CA LEU A 136 3.37 17.98 -15.43
C LEU A 136 3.98 17.91 -14.01
N LEU A 137 3.29 17.23 -13.10
CA LEU A 137 3.68 17.15 -11.68
C LEU A 137 4.72 16.07 -11.39
N GLY A 138 4.77 15.02 -12.19
CA GLY A 138 5.64 13.85 -11.98
C GLY A 138 7.01 13.98 -12.64
N PRO A 139 7.93 13.05 -12.33
CA PRO A 139 9.18 12.88 -13.07
C PRO A 139 8.96 12.56 -14.56
N HIS A 140 9.87 12.98 -15.44
CA HIS A 140 9.77 12.77 -16.90
C HIS A 140 10.38 11.43 -17.39
N ASP A 141 11.03 10.68 -16.52
CA ASP A 141 11.74 9.43 -16.81
C ASP A 141 10.83 8.20 -16.91
N ASN A 142 9.61 8.27 -16.37
CA ASN A 142 8.68 7.14 -16.32
C ASN A 142 7.29 7.50 -16.85
N SER A 143 7.20 7.60 -18.18
CA SER A 143 5.98 7.93 -18.92
C SER A 143 4.77 7.09 -18.49
N LEU A 144 3.60 7.74 -18.44
CA LEU A 144 2.32 7.09 -18.20
C LEU A 144 1.74 6.42 -19.45
N GLU A 145 2.31 6.67 -20.65
CA GLU A 145 1.83 6.10 -21.92
C GLU A 145 0.30 6.24 -22.09
N TYR A 146 -0.24 7.39 -21.64
CA TYR A 146 -1.67 7.62 -21.62
C TYR A 146 -2.25 7.78 -23.03
N GLN A 147 -3.30 7.03 -23.31
CA GLN A 147 -4.07 7.10 -24.55
C GLN A 147 -5.57 6.97 -24.24
N ARG A 148 -6.39 7.69 -25.00
CA ARG A 148 -7.85 7.60 -24.92
C ARG A 148 -8.41 7.03 -26.22
N PHE A 149 -9.14 5.93 -26.11
CA PHE A 149 -9.85 5.27 -27.20
C PHE A 149 -11.33 5.66 -27.16
N SER A 150 -11.88 6.14 -28.28
CA SER A 150 -13.28 6.55 -28.41
C SER A 150 -13.75 6.36 -29.85
N GLY A 151 -15.06 6.24 -30.07
CA GLY A 151 -15.61 6.05 -31.42
C GLY A 151 -15.09 4.76 -32.07
N GLU A 152 -14.59 4.85 -33.30
CA GLU A 152 -14.04 3.70 -34.04
C GLU A 152 -12.80 3.10 -33.37
N ASN A 153 -11.96 3.91 -32.71
CA ASN A 153 -10.75 3.44 -32.03
C ASN A 153 -11.06 2.49 -30.86
N LEU A 154 -12.31 2.43 -30.38
CA LEU A 154 -12.70 1.44 -29.37
C LEU A 154 -12.54 0.00 -29.87
N GLN A 155 -12.48 -0.25 -31.18
CA GLN A 155 -12.21 -1.58 -31.74
C GLN A 155 -10.86 -2.15 -31.30
N GLU A 156 -9.90 -1.30 -30.91
CA GLU A 156 -8.58 -1.74 -30.43
C GLU A 156 -8.61 -2.33 -29.00
N ILE A 157 -9.71 -2.15 -28.26
CA ILE A 157 -9.87 -2.72 -26.92
C ILE A 157 -10.46 -4.13 -27.06
N PRO A 158 -9.68 -5.20 -26.76
CA PRO A 158 -10.07 -6.57 -27.10
C PRO A 158 -11.35 -6.99 -26.38
N PHE A 159 -11.46 -6.66 -25.09
CA PHE A 159 -12.59 -7.06 -24.26
C PHE A 159 -13.78 -6.08 -24.28
N LYS A 160 -13.84 -5.12 -25.22
CA LYS A 160 -14.89 -4.08 -25.21
C LYS A 160 -16.32 -4.64 -25.23
N ASN A 161 -16.52 -5.78 -25.88
CA ASN A 161 -17.82 -6.42 -26.04
C ASN A 161 -18.30 -7.11 -24.75
N TRP A 162 -17.40 -7.31 -23.78
CA TRP A 162 -17.73 -7.85 -22.46
C TRP A 162 -18.32 -6.80 -21.52
N PHE A 163 -18.21 -5.51 -21.85
CA PHE A 163 -18.86 -4.46 -21.07
C PHE A 163 -20.38 -4.54 -21.21
N ARG A 164 -21.06 -4.75 -20.07
CA ARG A 164 -22.53 -4.91 -19.98
C ARG A 164 -23.30 -3.83 -20.75
N ASP A 165 -22.86 -2.58 -20.64
CA ASP A 165 -23.53 -1.43 -21.23
C ASP A 165 -22.66 -0.79 -22.33
N SER A 166 -22.20 -1.60 -23.28
CA SER A 166 -21.31 -1.16 -24.39
C SER A 166 -21.87 0.01 -25.21
N LYS A 167 -23.20 0.16 -25.31
CA LYS A 167 -23.85 1.32 -25.94
C LYS A 167 -23.67 2.63 -25.17
N GLN A 168 -23.45 2.55 -23.85
CA GLN A 168 -23.20 3.72 -23.00
C GLN A 168 -21.72 4.05 -22.86
N LEU A 169 -20.82 3.16 -23.31
CA LEU A 169 -19.37 3.36 -23.28
C LEU A 169 -19.00 4.56 -24.17
N GLN A 170 -18.48 5.61 -23.55
CA GLN A 170 -18.05 6.83 -24.24
C GLN A 170 -16.61 6.72 -24.72
N SER A 171 -15.73 6.25 -23.84
CA SER A 171 -14.31 6.09 -24.12
C SER A 171 -13.66 5.10 -23.17
N VAL A 172 -12.47 4.65 -23.53
CA VAL A 172 -11.59 3.87 -22.67
C VAL A 172 -10.26 4.58 -22.54
N SER A 173 -9.89 4.93 -21.31
CA SER A 173 -8.58 5.48 -20.97
C SER A 173 -7.61 4.33 -20.68
N VAL A 174 -6.50 4.27 -21.40
CA VAL A 174 -5.44 3.28 -21.21
C VAL A 174 -4.16 3.98 -20.81
N PHE A 175 -3.45 3.44 -19.84
CA PHE A 175 -2.18 3.98 -19.37
C PHE A 175 -1.32 2.86 -18.76
N LYS A 176 -0.02 3.11 -18.68
CA LYS A 176 0.93 2.22 -18.01
C LYS A 176 0.93 2.48 -16.52
N ASP A 177 0.73 1.41 -15.74
CA ASP A 177 1.00 1.42 -14.31
C ASP A 177 1.82 0.20 -13.91
N TYR A 178 2.19 0.10 -12.63
CA TYR A 178 3.01 -1.01 -12.14
C TYR A 178 2.26 -1.86 -11.12
N GLN A 179 2.48 -3.17 -11.19
CA GLN A 179 1.95 -4.13 -10.23
C GLN A 179 3.11 -4.75 -9.47
N PHE A 180 3.01 -4.79 -8.14
CA PHE A 180 3.93 -5.58 -7.32
C PHE A 180 3.68 -7.07 -7.60
N ILE A 181 4.76 -7.80 -7.92
CA ILE A 181 4.70 -9.25 -8.10
C ILE A 181 4.33 -9.92 -6.77
N SER A 182 4.94 -9.44 -5.68
CA SER A 182 4.57 -9.83 -4.32
C SER A 182 4.84 -8.69 -3.34
N ALA A 183 3.77 -8.18 -2.73
CA ALA A 183 3.89 -7.17 -1.67
C ALA A 183 4.62 -7.71 -0.42
N ALA A 184 4.52 -9.03 -0.15
CA ALA A 184 5.24 -9.66 0.95
C ALA A 184 6.74 -9.76 0.66
N ARG A 185 7.12 -10.07 -0.59
CA ARG A 185 8.55 -10.14 -1.00
C ARG A 185 9.23 -8.79 -0.81
N LEU A 186 8.57 -7.69 -1.17
CA LEU A 186 9.09 -6.35 -0.92
C LEU A 186 9.49 -6.15 0.55
N VAL A 187 8.64 -6.55 1.50
CA VAL A 187 8.94 -6.44 2.93
C VAL A 187 10.11 -7.34 3.34
N VAL A 188 10.12 -8.59 2.88
CA VAL A 188 11.17 -9.55 3.23
C VAL A 188 12.53 -9.07 2.72
N ASP A 189 12.59 -8.55 1.50
CA ASP A 189 13.83 -8.03 0.91
C ASP A 189 14.28 -6.77 1.68
N THR A 190 13.37 -5.84 1.98
CA THR A 190 13.68 -4.66 2.82
C THR A 190 14.20 -5.05 4.22
N ILE A 191 13.61 -6.07 4.86
CA ILE A 191 14.08 -6.57 6.16
C ILE A 191 15.47 -7.21 6.01
N ARG A 192 15.73 -7.95 4.93
CA ARG A 192 17.05 -8.53 4.67
C ARG A 192 18.11 -7.46 4.52
N ASP A 193 17.83 -6.42 3.75
CA ASP A 193 18.74 -5.29 3.60
C ASP A 193 18.99 -4.60 4.95
N ALA A 194 17.96 -4.44 5.78
CA ALA A 194 18.11 -3.91 7.14
C ALA A 194 19.01 -4.79 8.02
N VAL A 195 18.92 -6.12 7.90
CA VAL A 195 19.81 -7.07 8.62
C VAL A 195 21.25 -6.94 8.14
N GLU A 196 21.46 -6.83 6.83
CA GLU A 196 22.80 -6.62 6.24
C GLU A 196 23.44 -5.32 6.75
N MET A 197 22.61 -4.31 7.05
CA MET A 197 23.03 -3.05 7.69
C MET A 197 23.18 -3.14 9.22
N GLY A 198 22.84 -4.27 9.85
CA GLY A 198 23.02 -4.51 11.29
C GLY A 198 21.76 -4.42 12.15
N ALA A 199 20.57 -4.36 11.56
CA ALA A 199 19.32 -4.37 12.32
C ALA A 199 19.10 -5.74 12.99
N THR A 200 18.64 -5.73 14.24
CA THR A 200 18.13 -6.94 14.88
C THR A 200 16.67 -7.14 14.48
N VAL A 201 16.29 -8.34 14.04
CA VAL A 201 14.95 -8.60 13.52
C VAL A 201 14.37 -9.87 14.13
N ARG A 202 13.07 -9.85 14.45
CA ARG A 202 12.40 -11.04 14.99
C ARG A 202 10.90 -11.04 14.68
N ASN A 203 10.44 -12.00 13.88
CA ASN A 203 9.02 -12.31 13.75
C ASN A 203 8.54 -13.19 14.92
N TYR A 204 7.23 -13.41 15.02
CA TYR A 204 6.61 -14.20 16.09
C TYR A 204 7.00 -13.73 17.51
N THR A 205 7.11 -12.41 17.69
CA THR A 205 7.52 -11.76 18.94
C THR A 205 6.54 -10.65 19.28
N LEU A 206 5.76 -10.89 20.33
CA LEU A 206 4.78 -9.95 20.83
C LEU A 206 5.40 -9.06 21.90
N MET A 207 5.23 -7.75 21.76
CA MET A 207 5.44 -6.83 22.87
C MET A 207 4.21 -6.87 23.78
N GLN A 208 4.36 -7.42 25.00
CA GLN A 208 3.25 -7.58 25.95
C GLN A 208 3.09 -6.38 26.87
N HIS A 209 4.20 -5.91 27.42
CA HIS A 209 4.22 -4.89 28.46
C HIS A 209 5.28 -3.84 28.17
N SER A 210 4.98 -2.59 28.50
CA SER A 210 5.97 -1.52 28.59
C SER A 210 5.94 -0.89 29.97
N LYS A 211 7.12 -0.55 30.46
CA LYS A 211 7.31 0.32 31.60
C LYS A 211 8.13 1.53 31.16
N GLN A 212 7.60 2.73 31.34
CA GLN A 212 8.37 3.94 31.11
C GLN A 212 9.41 4.09 32.23
N LEU A 213 10.65 4.38 31.86
CA LEU A 213 11.76 4.66 32.77
C LEU A 213 12.07 6.17 32.79
N ALA A 214 13.00 6.59 33.65
CA ALA A 214 13.51 7.98 33.63
C ALA A 214 14.10 8.34 32.26
N GLU A 215 14.82 7.38 31.64
CA GLU A 215 15.35 7.48 30.29
C GLU A 215 14.81 6.32 29.45
N GLY A 216 13.84 6.61 28.58
CA GLY A 216 13.27 5.64 27.65
C GLY A 216 12.29 4.66 28.28
N TRP A 217 12.38 3.40 27.87
CA TRP A 217 11.39 2.36 28.11
C TRP A 217 12.06 1.01 28.36
N GLN A 218 11.45 0.22 29.23
CA GLN A 218 11.69 -1.21 29.35
C GLN A 218 10.50 -1.95 28.76
N LEU A 219 10.75 -2.86 27.82
CA LEU A 219 9.70 -3.67 27.17
C LEU A 219 9.86 -5.13 27.56
N THR A 220 8.74 -5.81 27.76
CA THR A 220 8.67 -7.28 27.86
C THR A 220 8.27 -7.83 26.50
N LEU A 221 9.16 -8.61 25.90
CA LEU A 221 8.94 -9.28 24.63
C LEU A 221 8.68 -10.75 24.91
N ARG A 222 7.66 -11.31 24.25
CA ARG A 222 7.31 -12.72 24.33
C ARG A 222 7.40 -13.38 22.98
N ASP A 223 8.06 -14.52 22.95
CA ASP A 223 8.02 -15.45 21.83
C ASP A 223 6.64 -16.09 21.77
N VAL A 224 5.87 -15.87 20.70
CA VAL A 224 4.52 -16.44 20.61
C VAL A 224 4.52 -17.95 20.37
N LEU A 225 5.67 -18.53 19.97
CA LEU A 225 5.81 -19.96 19.69
C LEU A 225 6.26 -20.73 20.94
N THR A 226 7.21 -20.19 21.71
CA THR A 226 7.78 -20.86 22.89
C THR A 226 7.19 -20.35 24.22
N SER A 227 6.50 -19.20 24.20
CA SER A 227 6.07 -18.46 25.39
C SER A 227 7.19 -17.97 26.30
N GLU A 228 8.45 -18.03 25.86
CA GLU A 228 9.55 -17.39 26.57
C GLU A 228 9.40 -15.87 26.57
N GLU A 229 9.84 -15.24 27.65
CA GLU A 229 9.79 -13.79 27.83
C GLU A 229 11.19 -13.24 28.13
N VAL A 230 11.51 -12.10 27.54
CA VAL A 230 12.74 -11.35 27.83
C VAL A 230 12.45 -9.87 28.01
N MET A 231 13.31 -9.20 28.75
CA MET A 231 13.25 -7.76 28.91
C MET A 231 14.29 -7.08 28.04
N VAL A 232 13.89 -6.02 27.34
CA VAL A 232 14.77 -5.16 26.55
C VAL A 232 14.58 -3.71 26.95
N LYS A 233 15.56 -2.86 26.67
CA LYS A 233 15.47 -1.41 26.87
C LYS A 233 15.50 -0.67 25.54
N THR A 234 14.78 0.44 25.44
CA THR A 234 14.83 1.32 24.27
C THR A 234 14.62 2.78 24.64
N LYS A 235 15.21 3.70 23.88
CA LYS A 235 14.93 5.14 24.02
C LYS A 235 13.58 5.50 23.40
N LEU A 236 13.24 4.88 22.27
CA LEU A 236 12.02 5.17 21.50
C LEU A 236 11.30 3.89 21.05
N ILE A 237 9.97 3.95 21.03
CA ILE A 237 9.10 2.91 20.47
C ILE A 237 8.41 3.50 19.23
N LEU A 238 8.60 2.88 18.07
CA LEU A 238 7.91 3.27 16.85
C LEU A 238 6.74 2.31 16.59
N ASN A 239 5.52 2.78 16.86
CA ASN A 239 4.30 2.04 16.58
C ASN A 239 3.92 2.15 15.09
N VAL A 240 4.15 1.07 14.34
CA VAL A 240 3.77 0.92 12.93
C VAL A 240 2.98 -0.37 12.72
N THR A 241 2.19 -0.74 13.72
CA THR A 241 1.34 -1.95 13.74
C THR A 241 0.10 -1.85 12.85
N GLY A 242 0.03 -0.89 11.92
CA GLY A 242 -1.05 -0.76 10.94
C GLY A 242 -2.45 -0.75 11.58
N PRO A 243 -3.37 -1.65 11.17
CA PRO A 243 -4.72 -1.75 11.75
C PRO A 243 -4.76 -1.99 13.27
N TRP A 244 -3.70 -2.54 13.86
CA TRP A 244 -3.61 -2.78 15.30
C TRP A 244 -3.12 -1.53 16.08
N GLY A 245 -2.88 -0.41 15.40
CA GLY A 245 -2.27 0.81 15.96
C GLY A 245 -2.95 1.32 17.23
N ASN A 246 -4.29 1.44 17.23
CA ASN A 246 -5.04 1.90 18.40
C ASN A 246 -4.93 0.90 19.57
N ARG A 247 -5.08 -0.40 19.30
CA ARG A 247 -4.97 -1.45 20.34
C ARG A 247 -3.57 -1.50 20.94
N PHE A 248 -2.53 -1.35 20.11
CA PHE A 248 -1.16 -1.27 20.60
C PHE A 248 -0.91 -0.01 21.43
N ASN A 249 -1.47 1.14 21.03
CA ASN A 249 -1.33 2.36 21.83
C ASN A 249 -1.90 2.20 23.24
N GLN A 250 -2.99 1.44 23.39
CA GLN A 250 -3.59 1.12 24.69
C GLN A 250 -2.69 0.26 25.60
N THR A 251 -1.70 -0.46 25.04
CA THR A 251 -0.71 -1.22 25.85
C THR A 251 0.44 -0.36 26.37
N LEU A 252 0.69 0.81 25.76
CA LEU A 252 1.78 1.72 26.14
C LEU A 252 1.39 2.67 27.27
N LYS A 253 0.20 3.29 27.21
CA LYS A 253 -0.42 4.17 28.22
C LYS A 253 -1.93 4.32 27.97
N SER A 254 -2.69 4.76 28.97
CA SER A 254 -4.15 4.96 28.88
C SER A 254 -4.64 6.18 28.07
N VAL A 255 -3.75 7.07 27.58
CA VAL A 255 -4.14 8.37 27.01
C VAL A 255 -3.49 8.65 25.64
N ILE A 256 -3.54 7.71 24.71
CA ILE A 256 -3.23 7.99 23.30
C ILE A 256 -4.55 7.90 22.52
N PRO A 257 -5.00 8.98 21.85
CA PRO A 257 -6.25 8.96 21.12
C PRO A 257 -6.18 8.02 19.92
N ASP A 258 -7.30 7.38 19.63
CA ASP A 258 -7.48 6.55 18.45
C ASP A 258 -7.32 7.39 17.17
N LYS A 259 -6.49 6.89 16.25
CA LYS A 259 -6.20 7.55 14.96
C LYS A 259 -6.42 6.64 13.76
N VAL A 260 -6.64 5.35 14.00
CA VAL A 260 -6.82 4.33 12.96
C VAL A 260 -8.28 3.92 12.89
N ILE A 261 -8.85 3.90 11.68
CA ILE A 261 -10.16 3.32 11.39
C ILE A 261 -9.94 2.13 10.44
N GLY A 262 -10.43 0.96 10.84
CA GLY A 262 -10.33 -0.27 10.05
C GLY A 262 -11.36 -0.31 8.92
N LEU A 263 -10.90 -0.52 7.69
CA LEU A 263 -11.75 -0.85 6.55
C LEU A 263 -11.36 -2.24 6.02
N LYS A 264 -12.31 -3.17 6.06
CA LYS A 264 -12.15 -4.49 5.45
C LYS A 264 -12.42 -4.41 3.96
N GLY A 265 -11.51 -4.99 3.19
CA GLY A 265 -11.70 -5.29 1.78
C GLY A 265 -11.33 -6.72 1.48
N ALA A 266 -11.99 -7.29 0.49
CA ALA A 266 -11.74 -8.63 0.00
C ALA A 266 -11.50 -8.61 -1.51
N HIS A 267 -10.81 -9.64 -1.96
CA HIS A 267 -10.64 -9.93 -3.36
C HIS A 267 -11.01 -11.39 -3.62
N ILE A 268 -11.49 -11.65 -4.84
CA ILE A 268 -11.70 -12.99 -5.35
C ILE A 268 -10.69 -13.26 -6.46
N VAL A 269 -10.37 -14.53 -6.67
CA VAL A 269 -9.48 -14.97 -7.75
C VAL A 269 -10.30 -15.80 -8.73
N VAL A 270 -10.33 -15.37 -9.97
CA VAL A 270 -11.08 -16.05 -11.05
C VAL A 270 -10.21 -16.14 -12.30
N LYS A 271 -10.55 -17.02 -13.23
CA LYS A 271 -9.93 -17.05 -14.55
C LYS A 271 -10.85 -16.32 -15.53
N LEU A 272 -10.41 -15.19 -16.08
CA LEU A 272 -11.11 -14.51 -17.17
C LEU A 272 -10.63 -15.05 -18.54
N PRO A 273 -11.36 -14.76 -19.63
CA PRO A 273 -10.90 -15.06 -20.99
C PRO A 273 -9.50 -14.50 -21.27
N GLU A 274 -8.79 -15.11 -22.22
CA GLU A 274 -7.40 -14.78 -22.57
C GLU A 274 -7.22 -13.31 -22.99
N GLU A 275 -8.26 -12.71 -23.58
CA GLU A 275 -8.34 -11.29 -23.94
C GLU A 275 -8.00 -10.32 -22.78
N PHE A 276 -8.17 -10.78 -21.53
CA PHE A 276 -7.94 -10.02 -20.31
C PHE A 276 -6.56 -10.28 -19.67
N SER A 277 -5.75 -11.22 -20.18
CA SER A 277 -4.58 -11.75 -19.46
C SER A 277 -3.51 -10.70 -19.14
N GLU A 278 -3.34 -9.70 -20.01
CA GLU A 278 -2.32 -8.64 -19.87
C GLU A 278 -2.89 -7.29 -19.42
N TRP A 279 -4.19 -7.25 -19.08
CA TRP A 279 -4.91 -6.02 -18.82
C TRP A 279 -5.37 -5.93 -17.38
N GLY A 280 -4.96 -4.86 -16.70
CA GLY A 280 -5.69 -4.42 -15.53
C GLY A 280 -6.90 -3.60 -15.97
N ILE A 281 -8.00 -3.70 -15.23
CA ILE A 281 -9.20 -2.89 -15.47
C ILE A 281 -9.62 -2.28 -14.14
N MET A 282 -9.84 -0.96 -14.14
CA MET A 282 -10.51 -0.25 -13.07
C MET A 282 -11.91 0.11 -13.55
N ILE A 283 -12.94 -0.13 -12.73
CA ILE A 283 -14.29 0.38 -12.97
C ILE A 283 -14.81 1.06 -11.71
N ILE A 284 -15.82 1.91 -11.86
CA ILE A 284 -16.60 2.42 -10.73
C ILE A 284 -17.88 1.58 -10.61
N ASN A 285 -18.13 1.02 -9.43
CA ASN A 285 -19.33 0.23 -9.19
C ASN A 285 -20.55 1.13 -8.90
N ARG A 286 -21.73 0.53 -8.75
CA ARG A 286 -23.01 1.25 -8.51
C ARG A 286 -23.05 2.05 -7.21
N VAL A 287 -22.14 1.79 -6.26
CA VAL A 287 -22.03 2.55 -5.01
C VAL A 287 -20.88 3.58 -5.07
N ASN A 288 -20.42 3.93 -6.27
CA ASN A 288 -19.34 4.88 -6.54
C ASN A 288 -17.98 4.48 -5.93
N GLU A 289 -17.74 3.19 -5.78
CA GLU A 289 -16.44 2.68 -5.33
C GLU A 289 -15.64 2.07 -6.49
N PRO A 290 -14.31 2.26 -6.50
CA PRO A 290 -13.46 1.65 -7.50
C PRO A 290 -13.30 0.15 -7.26
N MET A 291 -13.46 -0.62 -8.32
CA MET A 291 -13.17 -2.05 -8.37
C MET A 291 -12.12 -2.31 -9.45
N TYR A 292 -11.21 -3.21 -9.14
CA TYR A 292 -10.03 -3.54 -9.92
C TYR A 292 -10.10 -5.00 -10.34
N PHE A 293 -9.73 -5.28 -11.57
CA PHE A 293 -9.50 -6.60 -12.14
C PHE A 293 -8.04 -6.60 -12.55
N LEU A 294 -7.22 -7.39 -11.88
CA LEU A 294 -5.76 -7.33 -12.05
C LEU A 294 -5.24 -8.70 -12.44
N PRO A 295 -4.44 -8.81 -13.50
CA PRO A 295 -3.87 -10.08 -13.88
C PRO A 295 -2.86 -10.55 -12.82
N TRP A 296 -2.82 -11.85 -12.56
CA TRP A 296 -1.92 -12.46 -11.58
C TRP A 296 -1.77 -13.97 -11.85
N HIS A 297 -0.56 -14.41 -12.25
CA HIS A 297 -0.22 -15.82 -12.54
C HIS A 297 -1.26 -16.60 -13.37
N GLY A 298 -1.71 -16.02 -14.50
CA GLY A 298 -2.70 -16.65 -15.39
C GLY A 298 -4.14 -16.60 -14.88
N MET A 299 -4.37 -15.93 -13.75
CA MET A 299 -5.68 -15.66 -13.15
C MET A 299 -5.89 -14.15 -13.02
N HIS A 300 -7.03 -13.74 -12.45
CA HIS A 300 -7.42 -12.36 -12.24
C HIS A 300 -7.87 -12.14 -10.80
N TYR A 301 -7.22 -11.19 -10.15
CA TYR A 301 -7.53 -10.71 -8.81
C TYR A 301 -8.58 -9.60 -8.92
N ILE A 302 -9.78 -9.82 -8.39
CA ILE A 302 -10.90 -8.88 -8.49
C ILE A 302 -11.26 -8.35 -7.10
N GLY A 303 -11.21 -7.03 -6.91
CA GLY A 303 -11.63 -6.37 -5.67
C GLY A 303 -11.41 -4.86 -5.70
N LEU A 304 -11.72 -4.09 -4.66
CA LEU A 304 -12.23 -4.54 -3.37
C LEU A 304 -13.52 -3.80 -3.02
N ASN A 305 -14.34 -4.44 -2.20
CA ASN A 305 -15.34 -3.75 -1.40
C ASN A 305 -14.66 -3.02 -0.23
N ARG A 306 -15.34 -2.02 0.35
CA ARG A 306 -14.88 -1.36 1.58
C ARG A 306 -15.99 -1.39 2.61
N THR A 307 -15.72 -2.01 3.74
CA THR A 307 -16.68 -2.10 4.84
C THR A 307 -15.99 -1.70 6.14
N PRO A 308 -16.55 -0.78 6.94
CA PRO A 308 -16.08 -0.54 8.30
C PRO A 308 -15.95 -1.86 9.07
N TYR A 309 -14.86 -2.01 9.80
CA TYR A 309 -14.58 -3.23 10.56
C TYR A 309 -13.89 -2.90 11.87
N ASP A 310 -14.51 -3.34 12.96
CA ASP A 310 -14.09 -3.15 14.36
C ASP A 310 -13.80 -4.48 15.09
N GLY A 311 -14.04 -5.62 14.42
CA GLY A 311 -13.83 -6.97 14.96
C GLY A 311 -12.36 -7.35 15.19
N ASN A 312 -12.12 -8.61 15.58
CA ASN A 312 -10.77 -9.11 15.83
C ASN A 312 -10.01 -9.38 14.51
N LEU A 313 -8.82 -8.79 14.41
CA LEU A 313 -7.90 -8.87 13.29
C LEU A 313 -6.75 -9.85 13.54
#